data_AF-A0A024TUW5-F1
#
_entry.id   AF-A0A024TUW5-F1
#
_cell.length_a   1.000
_cell.length_b   1.000
_cell.length_c   1.000
_cell.angle_alpha   90.00
_cell.angle_beta   90.00
_cell.angle_gamma   90.00
#
_symmetry.space_group_name_H-M   'P 1'
#
loop_
_entity.id
_entity.type
_entity.pdbx_description
1 polymer ?
#
loop_
_entity_poly.entity_id
_entity_poly.type
_entity_poly.pdbx_seq_one_letter_code
_entity_poly.pdbx_strand_id
1 'polypeptide(L)'
;MGNNIAKLAQDDYWDAVKNHILMRTVDDVNATAGVLEWTALCFASWKGQVEIASLLLRYRGININKANLDGNTPLHEAAKHSHLDIVIMLMNEGANPHITNNEGQKPLDLASDNDITYFLGICMLPVAVCAERCEWFEVKRRINARQISDINAPFGENGWSLLTYATMHGQVDVVTLLLRYKHIDVNYANRSDGTTALHEAATRDNIELLKLLLSAGADTSQRNAAGLVAHDVAKSPEAQNMLIESTVAGYGASTDVKTCAHCTYVNHVTQTVCQMCGIELHPVGKTSNVDELLERIQALEEATLCVICEEHVKDTVFGCGHETCTTCTAKLTECPQCRIPIATRIRRYV
;
A
#
# COMPACT_ATOMS: atom_id res chain seq x y z
N MET A 1 6.37 29.61 26.34
CA MET A 1 4.97 29.12 26.40
C MET A 1 4.82 28.17 25.24
N GLY A 2 4.55 26.90 25.53
CA GLY A 2 4.78 25.80 24.59
C GLY A 2 3.94 25.91 23.31
N ASN A 3 4.58 25.58 22.18
CA ASN A 3 4.00 25.48 20.83
C ASN A 3 3.10 24.24 20.72
N ASN A 4 2.14 24.08 21.64
CA ASN A 4 1.17 23.01 21.54
C ASN A 4 0.24 23.30 20.35
N ILE A 5 0.47 22.58 19.25
CA ILE A 5 -0.30 22.74 18.01
C ILE A 5 -1.79 22.47 18.21
N ALA A 6 -2.17 21.57 19.13
CA ALA A 6 -3.57 21.33 19.45
C ALA A 6 -4.22 22.52 20.17
N LYS A 7 -3.44 23.28 20.96
CA LYS A 7 -3.96 24.51 21.58
C LYS A 7 -4.23 25.59 20.55
N LEU A 8 -3.34 25.75 19.57
CA LEU A 8 -3.57 26.67 18.44
C LEU A 8 -4.80 26.25 17.61
N ALA A 9 -4.97 24.96 17.35
CA ALA A 9 -6.14 24.43 16.67
C ALA A 9 -7.44 24.61 17.48
N GLN A 10 -7.39 24.43 18.80
CA GLN A 10 -8.51 24.69 19.70
C GLN A 10 -8.98 26.15 19.62
N ASP A 11 -8.03 27.08 19.55
CA ASP A 11 -8.28 28.53 19.52
C ASP A 11 -8.50 29.06 18.09
N ASP A 12 -8.72 28.17 17.10
CA ASP A 12 -8.96 28.47 15.69
C ASP A 12 -7.82 29.25 14.98
N TYR A 13 -6.58 29.18 15.48
CA TYR A 13 -5.39 29.79 14.87
C TYR A 13 -4.78 28.93 13.76
N TRP A 14 -5.57 28.63 12.72
CA TRP A 14 -5.22 27.69 11.65
C TRP A 14 -4.00 28.10 10.82
N ASP A 15 -3.78 29.39 10.57
CA ASP A 15 -2.58 29.87 9.89
C ASP A 15 -1.31 29.60 10.70
N ALA A 16 -1.39 29.74 12.03
CA ALA A 16 -0.27 29.41 12.91
C ALA A 16 -0.02 27.89 12.91
N VAL A 17 -1.08 27.07 13.02
CA VAL A 17 -1.01 25.60 12.89
C VAL A 17 -0.30 25.21 11.59
N LYS A 18 -0.76 25.77 10.45
CA LYS A 18 -0.17 25.56 9.14
C LYS A 18 1.32 25.94 9.10
N ASN A 19 1.67 27.13 9.58
CA ASN A 19 3.04 27.60 9.60
C ASN A 19 3.94 26.71 10.45
N HIS A 20 3.48 26.26 11.62
CA HIS A 20 4.23 25.34 12.48
C HIS A 20 4.49 23.99 11.80
N ILE A 21 3.49 23.44 11.10
CA ILE A 21 3.62 22.20 10.32
C ILE A 21 4.63 22.39 9.19
N LEU A 22 4.47 23.42 8.36
CA LEU A 22 5.32 23.66 7.19
C LEU A 22 6.78 23.95 7.57
N MET A 23 6.99 24.69 8.65
CA MET A 23 8.33 25.01 9.16
C MET A 23 8.94 23.86 9.99
N ARG A 24 8.22 22.75 10.15
CA ARG A 24 8.62 21.58 10.98
C ARG A 24 9.04 21.97 12.40
N THR A 25 8.31 22.89 13.02
CA THR A 25 8.55 23.38 14.39
C THR A 25 7.59 22.77 15.41
N VAL A 26 6.91 21.67 15.05
CA VAL A 26 5.99 20.94 15.93
C VAL A 26 6.78 19.94 16.76
N ASP A 27 6.82 20.14 18.08
CA ASP A 27 7.54 19.24 19.00
C ASP A 27 6.83 17.88 19.15
N ASP A 28 5.51 17.92 19.37
CA ASP A 28 4.64 16.75 19.42
C ASP A 28 3.35 17.03 18.64
N VAL A 29 3.22 16.42 17.46
CA VAL A 29 2.04 16.56 16.60
C VAL A 29 0.80 15.91 17.20
N ASN A 30 0.99 15.00 18.16
CA ASN A 30 -0.07 14.29 18.87
C ASN A 30 -0.39 14.92 20.23
N ALA A 31 0.20 16.07 20.55
CA ALA A 31 -0.12 16.82 21.74
C ALA A 31 -1.63 17.09 21.78
N THR A 32 -2.17 17.12 23.00
CA THR A 32 -3.60 17.32 23.24
C THR A 32 -3.88 18.66 23.88
N ALA A 33 -5.09 19.18 23.70
CA ALA A 33 -5.55 20.42 24.32
C ALA A 33 -7.02 20.33 24.74
N GLY A 34 -7.40 21.19 25.69
CA GLY A 34 -8.75 21.26 26.22
C GLY A 34 -9.09 20.14 27.21
N VAL A 35 -10.29 20.23 27.78
CA VAL A 35 -10.76 19.31 28.83
C VAL A 35 -10.97 17.88 28.35
N LEU A 36 -11.16 17.69 27.04
CA LEU A 36 -11.34 16.38 26.43
C LEU A 36 -10.04 15.82 25.81
N GLU A 37 -8.90 16.49 25.99
CA GLU A 37 -7.61 16.08 25.42
C GLU A 37 -7.64 15.82 23.90
N TRP A 38 -8.13 16.80 23.14
CA TRP A 38 -8.20 16.68 21.68
C TRP A 38 -6.86 16.97 21.02
N THR A 39 -6.51 16.20 19.99
CA THR A 39 -5.37 16.49 19.12
C THR A 39 -5.71 17.60 18.11
N ALA A 40 -4.69 18.21 17.50
CA ALA A 40 -4.90 19.14 16.39
C ALA A 40 -5.69 18.49 15.23
N LEU A 41 -5.49 17.19 14.98
CA LEU A 41 -6.21 16.45 13.95
C LEU A 41 -7.69 16.25 14.33
N CYS A 42 -8.02 15.98 15.61
CA CYS A 42 -9.42 15.94 16.05
C CYS A 42 -10.12 17.30 15.85
N PHE A 43 -9.46 18.41 16.22
CA PHE A 43 -10.02 19.75 15.99
C PHE A 43 -10.21 20.04 14.49
N ALA A 44 -9.22 19.72 13.66
CA ALA A 44 -9.31 19.91 12.21
C ALA A 44 -10.46 19.07 11.61
N SER A 45 -10.60 17.81 12.05
CA SER A 45 -11.70 16.92 11.66
C SER A 45 -13.07 17.46 12.05
N TRP A 46 -13.22 17.95 13.29
CA TRP A 46 -14.47 18.52 13.76
C TRP A 46 -14.86 19.80 13.01
N LYS A 47 -13.89 20.66 12.76
CA LYS A 47 -14.08 21.99 12.17
C LYS A 47 -14.11 21.98 10.64
N GLY A 48 -13.88 20.83 10.00
CA GLY A 48 -13.85 20.73 8.54
C GLY A 48 -12.62 21.38 7.90
N GLN A 49 -11.49 21.45 8.62
CA GLN A 49 -10.26 22.10 8.13
C GLN A 49 -9.47 21.16 7.21
N VAL A 50 -9.95 20.99 5.99
CA VAL A 50 -9.41 20.03 4.99
C VAL A 50 -7.92 20.21 4.75
N GLU A 51 -7.46 21.45 4.51
CA GLU A 51 -6.03 21.71 4.25
C GLU A 51 -5.15 21.35 5.46
N ILE A 52 -5.60 21.72 6.67
CA ILE A 52 -4.87 21.42 7.91
C ILE A 52 -4.84 19.92 8.17
N ALA A 53 -5.97 19.22 8.02
CA ALA A 53 -6.03 17.77 8.16
C ALA A 53 -5.07 17.07 7.18
N SER A 54 -5.05 17.49 5.91
CA SER A 54 -4.12 16.96 4.90
C SER A 54 -2.65 17.16 5.29
N LEU A 55 -2.29 18.35 5.78
CA LEU A 55 -0.93 18.65 6.24
C LEU A 55 -0.54 17.83 7.48
N LEU A 56 -1.45 17.68 8.45
CA LEU A 56 -1.24 16.89 9.66
C LEU A 56 -1.06 15.41 9.34
N LEU A 57 -1.84 14.85 8.42
CA LEU A 57 -1.76 13.44 8.03
C LEU A 57 -0.44 13.09 7.34
N ARG A 58 0.19 14.05 6.66
CA ARG A 58 1.52 13.89 6.07
C ARG A 58 2.65 14.12 7.07
N TYR A 59 2.34 14.53 8.30
CA TYR A 59 3.35 14.82 9.32
C TYR A 59 3.92 13.52 9.90
N ARG A 60 5.24 13.43 9.99
CA ARG A 60 5.92 12.23 10.50
C ARG A 60 5.51 11.95 11.95
N GLY A 61 5.08 10.72 12.23
CA GLY A 61 4.73 10.28 13.58
C GLY A 61 3.32 10.67 14.04
N ILE A 62 2.48 11.19 13.15
CA ILE A 62 1.06 11.41 13.44
C ILE A 62 0.38 10.09 13.84
N ASN A 63 -0.39 10.12 14.92
CA ASN A 63 -1.26 9.02 15.33
C ASN A 63 -2.69 9.33 14.88
N ILE A 64 -3.04 8.85 13.69
CA ILE A 64 -4.33 9.05 13.03
C ILE A 64 -5.51 8.54 13.88
N ASN A 65 -5.26 7.55 14.74
CA ASN A 65 -6.26 6.90 15.58
C ASN A 65 -6.23 7.38 17.04
N LYS A 66 -5.50 8.45 17.37
CA LYS A 66 -5.45 8.96 18.75
C LYS A 66 -6.82 9.48 19.17
N ALA A 67 -7.44 8.79 20.11
CA ALA A 67 -8.74 9.15 20.65
C ALA A 67 -8.64 10.27 21.70
N ASN A 68 -9.70 11.06 21.81
CA ASN A 68 -9.93 11.99 22.92
C ASN A 68 -10.45 11.25 24.18
N LEU A 69 -10.76 11.97 25.26
CA LEU A 69 -11.27 11.37 26.50
C LEU A 69 -12.62 10.67 26.35
N ASP A 70 -13.42 11.03 25.35
CA ASP A 70 -14.70 10.36 25.04
C ASP A 70 -14.49 9.10 24.18
N GLY A 71 -13.25 8.78 23.80
CA GLY A 71 -12.93 7.67 22.92
C GLY A 71 -13.12 7.98 21.44
N ASN A 72 -13.50 9.20 21.07
CA ASN A 72 -13.66 9.59 19.67
C ASN A 72 -12.29 9.83 19.03
N THR A 73 -12.05 9.16 17.90
CA THR A 73 -10.91 9.40 17.01
C THR A 73 -11.21 10.55 16.03
N PRO A 74 -10.20 11.08 15.31
CA PRO A 74 -10.45 12.04 14.24
C PRO A 74 -11.49 11.60 13.21
N LEU A 75 -11.63 10.28 12.97
CA LEU A 75 -12.63 9.73 12.06
C LEU A 75 -14.05 9.80 12.64
N HIS A 76 -14.21 9.61 13.96
CA HIS A 76 -15.50 9.83 14.63
C HIS A 76 -15.92 11.30 14.48
N GLU A 77 -15.01 12.24 14.75
CA GLU A 77 -15.33 13.67 14.70
C GLU A 77 -15.65 14.14 13.28
N ALA A 78 -14.92 13.65 12.26
CA ALA A 78 -15.21 13.96 10.85
C ALA A 78 -16.57 13.38 10.39
N ALA A 79 -16.88 12.13 10.78
CA ALA A 79 -18.14 11.49 10.41
C ALA A 79 -19.35 12.15 11.10
N LYS A 80 -19.23 12.44 12.40
CA LYS A 80 -20.27 13.10 13.22
C LYS A 80 -20.65 14.48 12.70
N HIS A 81 -19.71 15.20 12.07
CA HIS A 81 -19.90 16.56 11.59
C HIS A 81 -19.98 16.65 10.06
N SER A 82 -20.21 15.52 9.38
CA SER A 82 -20.45 15.45 7.94
C SER A 82 -19.33 15.97 7.04
N HIS A 83 -18.05 15.82 7.45
CA HIS A 83 -16.90 16.25 6.67
C HIS A 83 -16.35 15.13 5.77
N LEU A 84 -17.06 14.83 4.67
CA LEU A 84 -16.75 13.70 3.76
C LEU A 84 -15.30 13.73 3.25
N ASP A 85 -14.79 14.90 2.86
CA ASP A 85 -13.40 15.02 2.36
C ASP A 85 -12.38 14.56 3.40
N ILE A 86 -12.60 14.91 4.68
CA ILE A 86 -11.73 14.49 5.78
C ILE A 86 -11.89 13.01 6.06
N VAL A 87 -13.12 12.47 6.01
CA VAL A 87 -13.37 11.03 6.13
C VAL A 87 -12.58 10.24 5.07
N ILE A 88 -12.64 10.67 3.80
CA ILE A 88 -11.90 10.02 2.71
C ILE A 88 -10.38 10.13 2.93
N MET A 89 -9.87 11.30 3.30
CA MET A 89 -8.44 11.48 3.60
C MET A 89 -7.98 10.57 4.74
N LEU A 90 -8.73 10.52 5.85
CA LEU A 90 -8.42 9.67 6.99
C LEU A 90 -8.41 8.19 6.60
N MET A 91 -9.39 7.74 5.83
CA MET A 91 -9.45 6.36 5.33
C MET A 91 -8.30 6.04 4.38
N ASN A 92 -7.86 6.99 3.55
CA ASN A 92 -6.69 6.82 2.67
C ASN A 92 -5.39 6.66 3.44
N GLU A 93 -5.26 7.34 4.58
CA GLU A 93 -4.06 7.30 5.42
C GLU A 93 -4.09 6.18 6.47
N GLY A 94 -5.12 5.33 6.46
CA GLY A 94 -5.19 4.13 7.28
C GLY A 94 -5.84 4.33 8.66
N ALA A 95 -6.74 5.31 8.79
CA ALA A 95 -7.63 5.38 9.94
C ALA A 95 -8.42 4.07 10.11
N ASN A 96 -8.61 3.62 11.34
CA ASN A 96 -9.34 2.39 11.65
C ASN A 96 -10.83 2.71 11.85
N PRO A 97 -11.72 2.30 10.92
CA PRO A 97 -13.16 2.57 11.02
C PRO A 97 -13.87 1.68 12.06
N HIS A 98 -13.18 0.72 12.67
CA HIS A 98 -13.77 -0.21 13.62
C HIS A 98 -13.60 0.21 15.10
N ILE A 99 -12.81 1.24 15.39
CA ILE A 99 -12.66 1.75 16.76
C ILE A 99 -14.02 2.24 17.26
N THR A 100 -14.34 1.90 18.51
CA THR A 100 -15.54 2.39 19.19
C THR A 100 -15.16 3.41 20.24
N ASN A 101 -15.96 4.46 20.37
CA ASN A 101 -15.86 5.42 21.47
C ASN A 101 -16.36 4.83 22.80
N ASN A 102 -16.39 5.64 23.86
CA ASN A 102 -16.82 5.19 25.20
C ASN A 102 -18.30 4.80 25.27
N GLU A 103 -19.12 5.21 24.30
CA GLU A 103 -20.53 4.82 24.15
C GLU A 103 -20.70 3.56 23.30
N GLY A 104 -19.60 2.96 22.82
CA GLY A 104 -19.62 1.76 21.97
C GLY A 104 -19.91 2.04 20.49
N GLN A 105 -19.93 3.30 20.08
CA GLN A 105 -20.26 3.72 18.72
C GLN A 105 -19.01 3.81 17.86
N LYS A 106 -19.09 3.33 16.62
CA LYS A 106 -18.09 3.51 15.57
C LYS A 106 -18.29 4.86 14.87
N PRO A 107 -17.32 5.33 14.05
CA PRO A 107 -17.53 6.52 13.21
C PRO A 107 -18.79 6.42 12.33
N LEU A 108 -19.07 5.23 11.79
CA LEU A 108 -20.26 4.96 10.98
C LEU A 108 -21.56 5.22 11.75
N ASP A 109 -21.61 4.87 13.04
CA ASP A 109 -22.81 5.00 13.87
C ASP A 109 -23.11 6.47 14.24
N LEU A 110 -22.11 7.34 14.12
CA LEU A 110 -22.22 8.79 14.34
C LEU A 110 -22.54 9.57 13.07
N ALA A 111 -22.41 8.94 11.89
CA ALA A 111 -22.64 9.61 10.62
C ALA A 111 -24.13 9.90 10.41
N SER A 112 -24.49 11.16 10.20
CA SER A 112 -25.85 11.56 9.79
C SER A 112 -25.99 11.75 8.28
N ASP A 113 -24.86 11.78 7.56
CA ASP A 113 -24.81 11.97 6.11
C ASP A 113 -24.81 10.62 5.38
N ASN A 114 -25.62 10.51 4.32
CA ASN A 114 -25.80 9.27 3.58
C ASN A 114 -24.54 8.84 2.82
N ASP A 115 -23.77 9.79 2.28
CA ASP A 115 -22.57 9.49 1.49
C ASP A 115 -21.46 8.98 2.42
N ILE A 116 -21.32 9.60 3.60
CA ILE A 116 -20.39 9.12 4.63
C ILE A 116 -20.81 7.74 5.13
N THR A 117 -22.10 7.53 5.40
CA THR A 117 -22.62 6.24 5.88
C THR A 117 -22.34 5.14 4.88
N TYR A 118 -22.63 5.39 3.60
CA TYR A 118 -22.36 4.45 2.52
C TYR A 118 -20.86 4.17 2.37
N PHE A 119 -20.03 5.22 2.31
CA PHE A 119 -18.59 5.10 2.13
C PHE A 119 -17.92 4.33 3.28
N LEU A 120 -18.21 4.69 4.53
CA LEU A 120 -17.69 3.97 5.69
C LEU A 120 -18.20 2.53 5.75
N GLY A 121 -19.48 2.31 5.41
CA GLY A 121 -20.06 0.98 5.29
C GLY A 121 -19.27 0.09 4.33
N ILE A 122 -18.88 0.60 3.16
CA ILE A 122 -18.04 -0.12 2.21
C ILE A 122 -16.61 -0.30 2.72
N CYS A 123 -16.01 0.74 3.31
CA CYS A 123 -14.65 0.69 3.87
C CYS A 123 -14.47 -0.39 4.94
N MET A 124 -15.55 -0.76 5.64
CA MET A 124 -15.55 -1.78 6.68
C MET A 124 -15.73 -3.21 6.14
N LEU A 125 -16.01 -3.38 4.84
CA LEU A 125 -16.13 -4.70 4.21
C LEU A 125 -14.76 -5.27 3.83
N PRO A 126 -14.60 -6.60 3.72
CA PRO A 126 -13.43 -7.20 3.09
C PRO A 126 -13.30 -6.74 1.62
N VAL A 127 -12.06 -6.55 1.14
CA VAL A 127 -11.82 -6.08 -0.25
C VAL A 127 -12.43 -7.02 -1.29
N ALA A 128 -12.47 -8.32 -0.99
CA ALA A 128 -13.16 -9.33 -1.80
C ALA A 128 -14.65 -9.01 -1.99
N VAL A 129 -15.35 -8.66 -0.91
CA VAL A 129 -16.78 -8.29 -0.96
C VAL A 129 -16.96 -6.98 -1.73
N CYS A 130 -16.04 -6.02 -1.58
CA CYS A 130 -16.06 -4.79 -2.40
C CYS A 130 -15.95 -5.14 -3.89
N ALA A 131 -15.03 -6.02 -4.28
CA ALA A 131 -14.87 -6.46 -5.67
C ALA A 131 -16.11 -7.21 -6.18
N GLU A 132 -16.68 -8.12 -5.40
CA GLU A 132 -17.91 -8.87 -5.74
C GLU A 132 -19.11 -7.95 -5.97
N ARG A 133 -19.17 -6.82 -5.24
CA ARG A 133 -20.18 -5.76 -5.41
C ARG A 133 -19.84 -4.75 -6.50
N CYS A 134 -18.74 -4.94 -7.22
CA CYS A 134 -18.23 -4.01 -8.23
C CYS A 134 -17.92 -2.60 -7.67
N GLU A 135 -17.58 -2.49 -6.38
CA GLU A 135 -17.16 -1.26 -5.72
C GLU A 135 -15.69 -0.94 -6.06
N TRP A 136 -15.40 -0.82 -7.36
CA TRP A 136 -14.04 -0.71 -7.89
C TRP A 136 -13.32 0.55 -7.45
N PHE A 137 -14.06 1.62 -7.14
CA PHE A 137 -13.50 2.81 -6.51
C PHE A 137 -12.82 2.48 -5.18
N GLU A 138 -13.47 1.71 -4.30
CA GLU A 138 -12.91 1.30 -3.02
C GLU A 138 -11.73 0.33 -3.20
N VAL A 139 -11.86 -0.63 -4.11
CA VAL A 139 -10.78 -1.56 -4.43
C VAL A 139 -9.54 -0.78 -4.88
N LYS A 140 -9.71 0.15 -5.83
CA LYS A 140 -8.64 1.05 -6.32
C LYS A 140 -8.06 1.90 -5.19
N ARG A 141 -8.90 2.44 -4.30
CA ARG A 141 -8.47 3.22 -3.13
C ARG A 141 -7.55 2.41 -2.22
N ARG A 142 -7.94 1.19 -1.83
CA ARG A 142 -7.13 0.31 -0.97
C ARG A 142 -5.82 -0.12 -1.63
N ILE A 143 -5.85 -0.40 -2.94
CA ILE A 143 -4.64 -0.76 -3.70
C ILE A 143 -3.65 0.40 -3.69
N ASN A 144 -4.11 1.63 -3.96
CA ASN A 144 -3.27 2.83 -3.94
C ASN A 144 -2.70 3.13 -2.55
N ALA A 145 -3.54 2.99 -1.52
CA ALA A 145 -3.16 3.21 -0.14
C ALA A 145 -2.31 2.06 0.46
N ARG A 146 -2.02 0.99 -0.31
CA ARG A 146 -1.33 -0.23 0.17
C ARG A 146 -2.00 -0.86 1.40
N GLN A 147 -3.33 -0.81 1.46
CA GLN A 147 -4.15 -1.28 2.59
C GLN A 147 -4.69 -2.71 2.42
N ILE A 148 -4.18 -3.49 1.47
CA ILE A 148 -4.55 -4.89 1.28
C ILE A 148 -3.45 -5.77 1.87
N SER A 149 -3.79 -6.54 2.90
CA SER A 149 -2.84 -7.38 3.64
C SER A 149 -2.27 -8.53 2.81
N ASP A 150 -3.15 -9.23 2.08
CA ASP A 150 -2.78 -10.27 1.13
C ASP A 150 -3.46 -9.98 -0.21
N ILE A 151 -2.66 -9.56 -1.19
CA ILE A 151 -3.13 -9.18 -2.52
C ILE A 151 -3.53 -10.39 -3.38
N ASN A 152 -3.04 -11.59 -3.01
CA ASN A 152 -3.30 -12.84 -3.73
C ASN A 152 -4.34 -13.72 -3.01
N ALA A 153 -4.86 -13.29 -1.85
CA ALA A 153 -5.85 -14.03 -1.10
C ALA A 153 -7.05 -14.40 -2.00
N PRO A 154 -7.35 -15.70 -2.16
CA PRO A 154 -8.46 -16.11 -2.99
C PRO A 154 -9.79 -15.91 -2.27
N PHE A 155 -10.83 -15.58 -3.03
CA PHE A 155 -12.16 -15.34 -2.52
C PHE A 155 -13.26 -15.85 -3.47
N GLY A 156 -14.50 -15.83 -2.97
CA GLY A 156 -15.65 -16.38 -3.68
C GLY A 156 -15.60 -17.91 -3.79
N GLU A 157 -16.69 -18.50 -4.28
CA GLU A 157 -16.82 -19.96 -4.40
C GLU A 157 -15.80 -20.57 -5.38
N ASN A 158 -15.43 -19.82 -6.41
CA ASN A 158 -14.45 -20.26 -7.41
C ASN A 158 -12.99 -20.04 -6.95
N GLY A 159 -12.76 -19.41 -5.79
CA GLY A 159 -11.42 -19.08 -5.30
C GLY A 159 -10.65 -18.17 -6.25
N TRP A 160 -11.28 -17.08 -6.69
CA TRP A 160 -10.70 -16.06 -7.55
C TRP A 160 -9.61 -15.26 -6.83
N SER A 161 -8.53 -14.92 -7.52
CA SER A 161 -7.66 -13.82 -7.07
C SER A 161 -8.27 -12.47 -7.47
N LEU A 162 -7.88 -11.41 -6.75
CA LEU A 162 -8.33 -10.05 -7.07
C LEU A 162 -7.91 -9.63 -8.49
N LEU A 163 -6.74 -10.09 -8.95
CA LEU A 163 -6.26 -9.87 -10.32
C LEU A 163 -7.19 -10.52 -11.35
N THR A 164 -7.47 -11.82 -11.22
CA THR A 164 -8.34 -12.54 -12.15
C THR A 164 -9.75 -11.95 -12.15
N TYR A 165 -10.29 -11.60 -10.98
CA TYR A 165 -11.61 -10.99 -10.86
C TYR A 165 -11.66 -9.58 -11.50
N ALA A 166 -10.64 -8.74 -11.29
CA ALA A 166 -10.54 -7.43 -11.94
C ALA A 166 -10.44 -7.57 -13.47
N THR A 167 -9.69 -8.54 -13.98
CA THR A 167 -9.62 -8.86 -15.41
C THR A 167 -10.97 -9.32 -15.95
N MET A 168 -11.66 -10.19 -15.22
CA MET A 168 -13.00 -10.69 -15.55
C MET A 168 -14.03 -9.56 -15.70
N HIS A 169 -13.88 -8.47 -14.95
CA HIS A 169 -14.74 -7.29 -15.01
C HIS A 169 -14.18 -6.14 -15.86
N GLY A 170 -13.12 -6.38 -16.63
CA GLY A 170 -12.55 -5.40 -17.55
C GLY A 170 -11.89 -4.19 -16.88
N GLN A 171 -11.50 -4.31 -15.61
CA GLN A 171 -10.99 -3.18 -14.81
C GLN A 171 -9.50 -2.92 -15.08
N VAL A 172 -9.20 -2.34 -16.25
CA VAL A 172 -7.84 -2.05 -16.72
C VAL A 172 -7.01 -1.27 -15.70
N ASP A 173 -7.58 -0.21 -15.11
CA ASP A 173 -6.92 0.60 -14.09
C ASP A 173 -6.52 -0.22 -12.85
N VAL A 174 -7.44 -1.06 -12.37
CA VAL A 174 -7.23 -1.90 -11.19
C VAL A 174 -6.16 -2.95 -11.51
N VAL A 175 -6.27 -3.64 -12.65
CA VAL A 175 -5.27 -4.61 -13.12
C VAL A 175 -3.89 -3.96 -13.22
N THR A 176 -3.79 -2.78 -13.82
CA THR A 176 -2.54 -2.03 -13.93
C THR A 176 -1.92 -1.73 -12.56
N LEU A 177 -2.73 -1.33 -11.58
CA LEU A 177 -2.25 -1.07 -10.22
C LEU A 177 -1.85 -2.35 -9.49
N LEU A 178 -2.59 -3.44 -9.66
CA LEU A 178 -2.27 -4.75 -9.07
C LEU A 178 -0.93 -5.29 -9.59
N LEU A 179 -0.69 -5.18 -10.89
CA LEU A 179 0.56 -5.64 -11.52
C LEU A 179 1.80 -4.86 -11.04
N ARG A 180 1.63 -3.71 -10.36
CA ARG A 180 2.74 -2.99 -9.69
C ARG A 180 3.12 -3.55 -8.31
N TYR A 181 2.41 -4.56 -7.80
CA TYR A 181 2.76 -5.21 -6.54
C TYR A 181 3.89 -6.22 -6.78
N LYS A 182 5.00 -6.08 -6.03
CA LYS A 182 6.19 -6.93 -6.17
C LYS A 182 5.92 -8.44 -6.05
N HIS A 183 4.89 -8.81 -5.29
CA HIS A 183 4.55 -10.20 -4.99
C HIS A 183 3.20 -10.62 -5.58
N ILE A 184 2.70 -9.91 -6.60
CA ILE A 184 1.48 -10.31 -7.29
C ILE A 184 1.69 -11.63 -8.03
N ASP A 185 0.77 -12.58 -7.87
CA ASP A 185 0.77 -13.82 -8.64
C ASP A 185 -0.05 -13.63 -9.92
N VAL A 186 0.64 -13.32 -11.02
CA VAL A 186 0.03 -13.12 -12.34
C VAL A 186 -0.58 -14.41 -12.90
N ASN A 187 -0.06 -15.57 -12.47
CA ASN A 187 -0.39 -16.89 -12.98
C ASN A 187 -1.27 -17.70 -12.04
N TYR A 188 -1.85 -17.03 -11.03
CA TYR A 188 -2.77 -17.67 -10.11
C TYR A 188 -3.95 -18.29 -10.87
N ALA A 189 -4.03 -19.61 -10.81
CA ALA A 189 -5.16 -20.40 -11.27
C ALA A 189 -6.23 -20.41 -10.17
N ASN A 190 -7.47 -20.05 -10.53
CA ASN A 190 -8.58 -20.17 -9.60
C ASN A 190 -8.77 -21.64 -9.15
N ARG A 191 -9.54 -21.85 -8.08
CA ARG A 191 -9.75 -23.19 -7.51
C ARG A 191 -10.84 -24.00 -8.21
N SER A 192 -11.69 -23.35 -9.01
CA SER A 192 -12.85 -23.95 -9.65
C SER A 192 -12.45 -24.78 -10.87
N ASP A 193 -11.77 -24.14 -11.81
CA ASP A 193 -11.42 -24.71 -13.11
C ASP A 193 -10.00 -24.38 -13.53
N GLY A 194 -9.20 -23.75 -12.66
CA GLY A 194 -7.81 -23.38 -12.98
C GLY A 194 -7.69 -22.21 -13.95
N THR A 195 -8.79 -21.47 -14.20
CA THR A 195 -8.77 -20.28 -15.06
C THR A 195 -7.91 -19.17 -14.43
N THR A 196 -7.02 -18.60 -15.23
CA THR A 196 -6.12 -17.48 -14.85
C THR A 196 -6.61 -16.15 -15.41
N ALA A 197 -6.00 -15.04 -14.97
CA ALA A 197 -6.27 -13.73 -15.56
C ALA A 197 -6.05 -13.72 -17.09
N LEU A 198 -5.03 -14.42 -17.61
CA LEU A 198 -4.77 -14.47 -19.04
C LEU A 198 -5.90 -15.17 -19.82
N HIS A 199 -6.45 -16.26 -19.27
CA HIS A 199 -7.62 -16.93 -19.83
C HIS A 199 -8.85 -16.01 -19.85
N GLU A 200 -9.10 -15.25 -18.77
CA GLU A 200 -10.24 -14.33 -18.70
C GLU A 200 -10.14 -13.17 -19.68
N ALA A 201 -8.93 -12.62 -19.86
CA ALA A 201 -8.65 -11.56 -20.84
C ALA A 201 -8.85 -12.08 -22.28
N ALA A 202 -8.36 -13.30 -22.57
CA ALA A 202 -8.53 -13.95 -23.87
C ALA A 202 -9.99 -14.25 -24.19
N THR A 203 -10.74 -14.83 -23.24
CA THR A 203 -12.17 -15.17 -23.40
C THR A 203 -13.04 -13.95 -23.74
N ARG A 204 -12.63 -12.77 -23.28
CA ARG A 204 -13.28 -11.47 -23.53
C ARG A 204 -12.73 -10.70 -24.72
N ASP A 205 -11.70 -11.23 -25.39
CA ASP A 205 -10.94 -10.52 -26.43
C ASP A 205 -10.48 -9.12 -25.97
N ASN A 206 -10.12 -8.97 -24.70
CA ASN A 206 -9.63 -7.70 -24.18
C ASN A 206 -8.13 -7.56 -24.47
N ILE A 207 -7.83 -7.01 -25.65
CA ILE A 207 -6.47 -6.79 -26.18
C ILE A 207 -5.59 -5.99 -25.21
N GLU A 208 -6.14 -4.98 -24.54
CA GLU A 208 -5.38 -4.16 -23.60
C GLU A 208 -4.97 -4.96 -22.36
N LEU A 209 -5.90 -5.72 -21.77
CA LEU A 209 -5.60 -6.59 -20.64
C LEU A 209 -4.65 -7.73 -21.02
N LEU A 210 -4.78 -8.29 -22.22
CA LEU A 210 -3.81 -9.27 -22.74
C LEU A 210 -2.40 -8.68 -22.78
N LYS A 211 -2.22 -7.49 -23.36
CA LYS A 211 -0.91 -6.81 -23.40
C LYS A 211 -0.35 -6.56 -21.99
N LEU A 212 -1.19 -6.08 -21.06
CA LEU A 212 -0.77 -5.83 -19.68
C LEU A 212 -0.33 -7.11 -18.97
N LEU A 213 -1.10 -8.19 -19.09
CA LEU A 213 -0.78 -9.47 -18.45
C LEU A 213 0.46 -10.13 -19.05
N LEU A 214 0.58 -10.14 -20.38
CA LEU A 214 1.75 -10.69 -21.08
C LEU A 214 3.03 -9.92 -20.72
N SER A 215 2.97 -8.57 -20.70
CA SER A 215 4.13 -7.74 -20.29
C SER A 215 4.50 -7.90 -18.81
N ALA A 216 3.58 -8.38 -17.98
CA ALA A 216 3.80 -8.75 -16.58
C ALA A 216 4.24 -10.21 -16.39
N GLY A 217 4.48 -10.96 -17.47
CA GLY A 217 4.98 -12.34 -17.41
C GLY A 217 3.91 -13.41 -17.20
N ALA A 218 2.69 -13.17 -17.70
CA ALA A 218 1.65 -14.20 -17.72
C ALA A 218 2.09 -15.42 -18.57
N ASP A 219 1.90 -16.62 -18.04
CA ASP A 219 2.23 -17.88 -18.68
C ASP A 219 1.18 -18.25 -19.74
N THR A 220 1.56 -18.19 -21.01
CA THR A 220 0.71 -18.54 -22.15
C THR A 220 0.48 -20.03 -22.30
N SER A 221 1.28 -20.86 -21.63
CA SER A 221 1.25 -22.32 -21.71
C SER A 221 0.41 -22.99 -20.62
N GLN A 222 0.01 -22.24 -19.60
CA GLN A 222 -0.78 -22.75 -18.48
C GLN A 222 -2.14 -23.22 -18.97
N ARG A 223 -2.53 -24.44 -18.56
CA ARG A 223 -3.79 -25.07 -18.93
C ARG A 223 -4.79 -25.02 -17.78
N ASN A 224 -6.04 -24.70 -18.11
CA ASN A 224 -7.15 -24.86 -17.17
C ASN A 224 -7.58 -26.35 -17.07
N ALA A 225 -8.60 -26.64 -16.27
CA ALA A 225 -9.12 -27.99 -16.03
C ALA A 225 -9.72 -28.65 -17.28
N ALA A 226 -10.15 -27.85 -18.28
CA ALA A 226 -10.55 -28.34 -19.60
C ALA A 226 -9.35 -28.65 -20.50
N GLY A 227 -8.12 -28.43 -20.03
CA GLY A 227 -6.90 -28.60 -20.79
C GLY A 227 -6.64 -27.49 -21.80
N LEU A 228 -7.39 -26.39 -21.76
CA LEU A 228 -7.26 -25.27 -22.71
C LEU A 228 -6.20 -24.28 -22.23
N VAL A 229 -5.43 -23.71 -23.15
CA VAL A 229 -4.59 -22.53 -22.88
C VAL A 229 -5.35 -21.24 -23.22
N ALA A 230 -4.82 -20.08 -22.83
CA ALA A 230 -5.43 -18.78 -23.13
C ALA A 230 -5.72 -18.57 -24.62
N HIS A 231 -4.83 -19.06 -25.51
CA HIS A 231 -5.05 -19.01 -26.95
C HIS A 231 -6.35 -19.72 -27.39
N ASP A 232 -6.66 -20.87 -26.80
CA ASP A 232 -7.78 -21.71 -27.23
C ASP A 232 -9.14 -21.10 -26.88
N VAL A 233 -9.17 -20.20 -25.88
CA VAL A 233 -10.39 -19.50 -25.44
C VAL A 233 -10.55 -18.12 -26.08
N ALA A 234 -9.53 -17.61 -26.79
CA ALA A 234 -9.61 -16.35 -27.54
C ALA A 234 -10.48 -16.51 -28.80
N LYS A 235 -11.34 -15.52 -29.10
CA LYS A 235 -12.28 -15.60 -30.24
C LYS A 235 -11.78 -14.82 -31.45
N SER A 236 -11.07 -13.73 -31.23
CA SER A 236 -10.56 -12.87 -32.29
C SER A 236 -9.18 -13.35 -32.81
N PRO A 237 -8.91 -13.25 -34.12
CA PRO A 237 -7.58 -13.53 -34.66
C PRO A 237 -6.49 -12.64 -34.06
N GLU A 238 -6.83 -11.40 -33.68
CA GLU A 238 -5.88 -10.48 -33.04
C GLU A 238 -5.42 -11.01 -31.67
N ALA A 239 -6.35 -11.42 -30.81
CA ALA A 239 -6.02 -12.01 -29.52
C ALA A 239 -5.24 -13.33 -29.67
N GLN A 240 -5.67 -14.20 -30.60
CA GLN A 240 -4.99 -15.46 -30.90
C GLN A 240 -3.55 -15.23 -31.36
N ASN A 241 -3.33 -14.34 -32.34
CA ASN A 241 -1.99 -14.00 -32.82
C ASN A 241 -1.11 -13.43 -31.71
N MET A 242 -1.64 -12.56 -30.86
CA MET A 242 -0.88 -11.99 -29.73
C MET A 242 -0.42 -13.08 -28.74
N LEU A 243 -1.28 -14.08 -28.48
CA LEU A 243 -0.96 -15.20 -27.58
C LEU A 243 0.03 -16.19 -28.21
N ILE A 244 -0.02 -16.36 -29.53
CA ILE A 244 0.98 -17.15 -30.27
C ILE A 244 2.32 -16.43 -30.32
N GLU A 245 2.35 -15.15 -30.72
CA GLU A 245 3.58 -14.36 -30.86
C GLU A 245 4.33 -14.25 -29.53
N SER A 246 3.62 -14.10 -28.41
CA SER A 246 4.21 -14.11 -27.08
C SER A 246 4.74 -15.49 -26.66
N THR A 247 4.15 -16.58 -27.17
CA THR A 247 4.66 -17.95 -26.98
C THR A 247 5.88 -18.23 -27.86
N VAL A 248 5.88 -17.72 -29.09
CA VAL A 248 6.97 -17.84 -30.07
C VAL A 248 8.13 -16.89 -29.75
N ALA A 249 7.88 -15.80 -29.01
CA ALA A 249 8.92 -15.01 -28.34
C ALA A 249 9.71 -15.81 -27.29
N GLY A 250 9.31 -17.07 -27.03
CA GLY A 250 10.18 -18.13 -26.50
C GLY A 250 11.24 -18.66 -27.49
N TYR A 251 11.57 -17.95 -28.57
CA TYR A 251 12.83 -18.15 -29.30
C TYR A 251 13.98 -17.72 -28.39
N GLY A 252 14.92 -18.64 -28.17
CA GLY A 252 16.11 -18.40 -27.37
C GLY A 252 16.85 -17.13 -27.78
N ALA A 253 17.51 -16.51 -26.80
CA ALA A 253 18.63 -15.60 -27.00
C ALA A 253 18.52 -14.66 -28.22
N SER A 254 17.66 -13.64 -28.12
CA SER A 254 17.76 -12.40 -28.92
C SER A 254 17.39 -11.16 -28.08
N THR A 255 18.19 -10.94 -27.04
CA THR A 255 18.85 -9.68 -26.62
C THR A 255 18.19 -8.29 -26.62
N ASP A 256 16.89 -8.07 -26.88
CA ASP A 256 16.35 -6.68 -26.95
C ASP A 256 15.20 -6.35 -25.98
N VAL A 257 15.16 -6.97 -24.80
CA VAL A 257 14.27 -6.58 -23.69
C VAL A 257 15.04 -6.45 -22.37
N LYS A 258 14.66 -5.49 -21.53
CA LYS A 258 15.20 -5.30 -20.17
C LYS A 258 14.10 -5.28 -19.14
N THR A 259 14.25 -6.11 -18.12
CA THR A 259 13.34 -6.16 -16.97
C THR A 259 13.64 -5.02 -16.03
N CYS A 260 12.60 -4.34 -15.55
CA CYS A 260 12.74 -3.32 -14.53
C CYS A 260 13.10 -3.99 -13.20
N ALA A 261 14.26 -3.68 -12.63
CA ALA A 261 14.67 -4.23 -11.34
C ALA A 261 13.75 -3.82 -10.16
N HIS A 262 12.93 -2.77 -10.35
CA HIS A 262 11.99 -2.30 -9.34
C HIS A 262 10.64 -3.03 -9.38
N CYS A 263 9.98 -3.06 -10.54
CA CYS A 263 8.63 -3.62 -10.68
C CYS A 263 8.55 -4.87 -11.58
N THR A 264 9.70 -5.45 -11.94
CA THR A 264 9.85 -6.65 -12.79
C THR A 264 9.27 -6.57 -14.20
N TYR A 265 8.61 -5.47 -14.55
CA TYR A 265 8.02 -5.22 -15.86
C TYR A 265 9.05 -5.36 -16.99
N VAL A 266 8.66 -6.07 -18.06
CA VAL A 266 9.51 -6.29 -19.23
C VAL A 266 9.41 -5.08 -20.16
N ASN A 267 10.50 -4.36 -20.32
CA ASN A 267 10.60 -3.18 -21.18
C ASN A 267 11.37 -3.52 -22.45
N HIS A 268 11.11 -2.75 -23.50
CA HIS A 268 11.93 -2.82 -24.71
C HIS A 268 13.34 -2.27 -24.41
N VAL A 269 14.39 -2.83 -25.00
CA VAL A 269 15.79 -2.40 -24.74
C VAL A 269 16.02 -0.91 -25.02
N THR A 270 15.29 -0.34 -25.98
CA THR A 270 15.37 1.06 -26.39
C THR A 270 14.74 2.04 -25.39
N GLN A 271 13.93 1.56 -24.44
CA GLN A 271 13.25 2.42 -23.48
C GLN A 271 14.21 2.81 -22.37
N THR A 272 14.49 4.09 -22.16
CA THR A 272 15.37 4.53 -21.07
C THR A 272 14.65 4.56 -19.72
N VAL A 273 13.32 4.55 -19.72
CA VAL A 273 12.46 4.53 -18.54
C VAL A 273 11.46 3.39 -18.60
N CYS A 274 11.15 2.83 -17.43
CA CYS A 274 10.18 1.78 -17.28
C CYS A 274 8.82 2.31 -17.68
N GLN A 275 8.18 1.69 -18.68
CA GLN A 275 6.86 2.12 -19.13
C GLN A 275 5.78 1.93 -18.05
N MET A 276 6.05 1.06 -17.06
CA MET A 276 5.11 0.80 -15.98
C MET A 276 5.31 1.69 -14.75
N CYS A 277 6.55 1.90 -14.30
CA CYS A 277 6.85 2.65 -13.07
C CYS A 277 7.57 4.00 -13.27
N GLY A 278 7.98 4.33 -14.50
CA GLY A 278 8.66 5.59 -14.82
C GLY A 278 10.13 5.67 -14.37
N ILE A 279 10.66 4.63 -13.74
CA ILE A 279 12.05 4.57 -13.25
C ILE A 279 13.00 4.24 -14.40
N GLU A 280 14.17 4.87 -14.45
CA GLU A 280 15.17 4.59 -15.47
C GLU A 280 15.60 3.11 -15.50
N LEU A 281 15.78 2.59 -16.72
CA LEU A 281 16.12 1.20 -16.99
C LEU A 281 17.59 1.12 -17.39
N HIS A 282 18.45 0.75 -16.45
CA HIS A 282 19.88 0.52 -16.74
C HIS A 282 20.08 -0.83 -17.48
N PRO A 283 21.01 -0.90 -18.46
CA PRO A 283 21.25 -2.13 -19.22
C PRO A 283 21.92 -3.21 -18.37
N VAL A 284 21.40 -4.44 -18.43
CA VAL A 284 21.94 -5.58 -17.70
C VAL A 284 23.17 -6.14 -18.42
N GLY A 285 24.35 -5.89 -17.86
CA GLY A 285 25.49 -6.79 -17.96
C GLY A 285 26.57 -6.52 -19.01
N LYS A 286 27.37 -5.47 -18.80
CA LYS A 286 28.84 -5.58 -18.67
C LYS A 286 29.40 -4.26 -18.14
N THR A 287 30.16 -4.38 -17.04
CA THR A 287 30.68 -3.32 -16.15
C THR A 287 29.55 -2.45 -15.61
N SER A 288 28.81 -2.89 -14.60
CA SER A 288 29.15 -2.53 -13.21
C SER A 288 30.03 -1.30 -13.17
N ASN A 289 29.41 -0.12 -13.12
CA ASN A 289 30.15 1.01 -12.59
C ASN A 289 30.60 0.55 -11.21
N VAL A 290 31.91 0.46 -10.99
CA VAL A 290 32.47 0.03 -9.69
C VAL A 290 31.83 0.88 -8.60
N ASP A 291 31.52 2.14 -8.92
CA ASP A 291 30.78 3.08 -8.09
C ASP A 291 29.34 2.63 -7.75
N GLU A 292 28.58 2.02 -8.66
CA GLU A 292 27.20 1.55 -8.40
C GLU A 292 27.20 0.25 -7.57
N LEU A 293 28.18 -0.63 -7.80
CA LEU A 293 28.40 -1.78 -6.91
C LEU A 293 28.91 -1.32 -5.54
N LEU A 294 29.79 -0.34 -5.48
CA LEU A 294 30.27 0.26 -4.23
C LEU A 294 29.14 0.97 -3.49
N GLU A 295 28.27 1.72 -4.17
CA GLU A 295 27.09 2.34 -3.56
C GLU A 295 26.12 1.29 -3.02
N ARG A 296 25.94 0.17 -3.72
CA ARG A 296 25.07 -0.92 -3.26
C ARG A 296 25.70 -1.74 -2.15
N ILE A 297 27.01 -1.95 -2.17
CA ILE A 297 27.77 -2.55 -1.07
C ILE A 297 27.71 -1.63 0.14
N GLN A 298 27.91 -0.32 -0.05
CA GLN A 298 27.83 0.69 1.00
C GLN A 298 26.42 0.77 1.58
N ALA A 299 25.37 0.75 0.77
CA ALA A 299 23.99 0.73 1.26
C ALA A 299 23.66 -0.57 2.02
N LEU A 300 24.23 -1.71 1.62
CA LEU A 300 24.11 -2.97 2.35
C LEU A 300 24.91 -2.95 3.66
N GLU A 301 26.11 -2.38 3.66
CA GLU A 301 26.94 -2.16 4.86
C GLU A 301 26.23 -1.21 5.84
N GLU A 302 25.71 -0.08 5.37
CA GLU A 302 24.90 0.87 6.15
C GLU A 302 23.62 0.22 6.70
N ALA A 303 22.97 -0.65 5.94
CA ALA A 303 21.80 -1.39 6.41
C ALA A 303 22.12 -2.39 7.55
N THR A 304 23.38 -2.81 7.67
CA THR A 304 23.84 -3.65 8.80
C THR A 304 24.18 -2.83 10.04
N LEU A 305 24.32 -1.50 9.94
CA LEU A 305 24.67 -0.64 11.07
C LEU A 305 23.48 -0.40 12.00
N CYS A 306 23.79 -0.28 13.29
CA CYS A 306 22.80 -0.09 14.34
C CYS A 306 22.03 1.21 14.11
N VAL A 307 20.70 1.09 14.10
CA VAL A 307 19.75 2.20 13.88
C VAL A 307 19.78 3.31 14.95
N ILE A 308 20.65 3.20 15.96
CA ILE A 308 20.80 4.19 17.04
C ILE A 308 22.12 4.93 16.94
N CYS A 309 23.24 4.20 16.88
CA CYS A 309 24.56 4.83 16.87
C CYS A 309 25.16 4.95 15.48
N GLU A 310 24.65 4.21 14.49
CA GLU A 310 25.14 4.19 13.10
C GLU A 310 26.64 3.83 12.97
N GLU A 311 27.28 3.36 14.05
CA GLU A 311 28.70 3.04 14.09
C GLU A 311 28.98 1.54 14.18
N HIS A 312 28.07 0.77 14.79
CA HIS A 312 28.29 -0.64 15.11
C HIS A 312 27.26 -1.53 14.41
N VAL A 313 27.67 -2.70 13.93
CA VAL A 313 26.77 -3.68 13.28
C VAL A 313 25.69 -4.19 14.24
N LYS A 314 24.49 -4.45 13.71
CA LYS A 314 23.38 -5.10 14.42
C LYS A 314 23.75 -6.54 14.75
N ASP A 315 24.07 -6.81 16.02
CA ASP A 315 24.44 -8.13 16.52
C ASP A 315 23.49 -8.65 17.62
N THR A 316 22.45 -7.88 17.95
CA THR A 316 21.48 -8.22 18.99
C THR A 316 20.04 -8.06 18.49
N VAL A 317 19.25 -9.13 18.59
CA VAL A 317 17.85 -9.19 18.20
C VAL A 317 16.96 -9.20 19.45
N PHE A 318 15.92 -8.35 19.47
CA PHE A 318 14.93 -8.33 20.54
C PHE A 318 13.81 -9.36 20.28
N GLY A 319 13.07 -9.73 21.33
CA GLY A 319 11.90 -10.62 21.19
C GLY A 319 10.81 -10.13 20.22
N CYS A 320 10.78 -8.82 19.92
CA CYS A 320 9.89 -8.23 18.91
C CYS A 320 10.42 -8.31 17.46
N GLY A 321 11.59 -8.92 17.24
CA GLY A 321 12.21 -9.09 15.92
C GLY A 321 13.07 -7.92 15.43
N HIS A 322 13.10 -6.79 16.13
CA HIS A 322 13.97 -5.66 15.79
C HIS A 322 15.41 -5.87 16.27
N GLU A 323 16.37 -5.28 15.56
CA GLU A 323 17.80 -5.54 15.78
C GLU A 323 18.59 -4.25 16.04
N THR A 324 19.55 -4.30 16.97
CA THR A 324 20.47 -3.20 17.28
C THR A 324 21.85 -3.76 17.68
N CYS A 325 22.85 -2.90 17.91
CA CYS A 325 24.14 -3.36 18.44
C CYS A 325 24.07 -3.63 19.95
N THR A 326 24.95 -4.50 20.43
CA THR A 326 25.07 -4.89 21.84
C THR A 326 25.31 -3.67 22.75
N THR A 327 26.10 -2.70 22.29
CA THR A 327 26.45 -1.49 23.06
C THR A 327 25.24 -0.59 23.30
N CYS A 328 24.41 -0.36 22.26
CA CYS A 328 23.18 0.41 22.39
C CYS A 328 22.12 -0.39 23.18
N THR A 329 22.02 -1.70 22.93
CA THR A 329 21.11 -2.60 23.66
C THR A 329 21.31 -2.52 25.18
N ALA A 330 22.56 -2.43 25.66
CA ALA A 330 22.86 -2.38 27.08
C ALA A 330 22.20 -1.20 27.82
N LYS A 331 21.85 -0.12 27.10
CA LYS A 331 21.28 1.12 27.64
C LYS A 331 19.76 1.22 27.46
N LEU A 332 19.13 0.24 26.81
CA LEU A 332 17.71 0.27 26.46
C LEU A 332 16.87 -0.61 27.39
N THR A 333 15.77 -0.06 27.91
CA THR A 333 14.73 -0.80 28.63
C THR A 333 13.57 -1.20 27.70
N GLU A 334 13.37 -0.47 26.61
CA GLU A 334 12.32 -0.67 25.60
C GLU A 334 12.90 -0.66 24.20
N CYS A 335 12.27 -1.38 23.27
CA CYS A 335 12.67 -1.39 21.88
C CYS A 335 12.46 0.02 21.28
N PRO A 336 13.48 0.64 20.67
CA PRO A 336 13.37 2.00 20.12
C PRO A 336 12.37 2.09 18.96
N GLN A 337 12.06 0.96 18.31
CA GLN A 337 11.26 0.89 17.10
C GLN A 337 9.78 0.57 17.37
N CYS A 338 9.49 -0.33 18.31
CA CYS A 338 8.10 -0.68 18.67
C CYS A 338 7.69 -0.31 20.10
N ARG A 339 8.60 0.25 20.91
CA ARG A 339 8.39 0.67 22.31
C ARG A 339 7.85 -0.41 23.24
N ILE A 340 8.06 -1.67 22.89
CA ILE A 340 7.75 -2.82 23.74
C ILE A 340 8.92 -3.04 24.72
N PRO A 341 8.69 -3.31 26.02
CA PRO A 341 9.73 -3.69 26.96
C PRO A 341 10.60 -4.84 26.45
N ILE A 342 11.91 -4.70 26.54
CA ILE A 342 12.84 -5.73 26.02
C ILE A 342 12.89 -6.88 27.02
N ALA A 343 12.04 -7.89 26.82
CA ALA A 343 12.00 -9.10 27.64
C ALA A 343 13.12 -10.10 27.32
N THR A 344 13.60 -10.11 26.07
CA THR A 344 14.63 -11.03 25.57
C THR A 344 15.60 -10.32 24.65
N ARG A 345 16.89 -10.64 24.81
CA ARG A 345 18.02 -10.16 23.99
C ARG A 345 18.78 -11.37 23.49
N ILE A 346 18.73 -11.62 22.18
CA ILE A 346 19.42 -12.74 21.55
C ILE A 346 20.60 -12.17 20.78
N ARG A 347 21.81 -12.49 21.23
CA ARG A 347 23.04 -12.10 20.52
C ARG A 347 23.29 -13.06 19.37
N ARG A 348 23.43 -12.55 18.16
CA ARG A 348 23.92 -13.34 17.02
C ARG A 348 25.45 -13.36 17.09
N TYR A 349 26.03 -14.55 17.05
CA TYR A 349 27.44 -14.67 16.66
C TYR A 349 27.45 -14.57 15.14
N VAL A 350 27.88 -13.41 14.65
CA VAL A 350 28.08 -13.16 13.22
C VAL A 350 29.45 -13.66 12.82
#